data_AF-A0A6J4XN01-F1
#
_entry.id   AF-A0A6J4XN01-F1
#
_cell.length_a   1.000
_cell.length_b   1.000
_cell.length_c   1.000
_cell.angle_alpha   90.00
_cell.angle_beta   90.00
_cell.angle_gamma   90.00
#
_symmetry.space_group_name_H-M   'P 1'
#
loop_
_entity.id
_entity.type
_entity.pdbx_description
1 polymer ?
#
loop_
_entity_poly.entity_id
_entity_poly.type
_entity_poly.pdbx_seq_one_letter_code
_entity_poly.pdbx_strand_id
1 'polypeptide(L)'
;MKKIIFTLAAIGGVMIGAAMIGAKDRAINKGAEIILINGGKARDIHFPHRRHQDSLSDCKICHDLFPAEAGSITELKAQGKLKKNR
;
A
#
# COMPACT_ATOMS: atom_id res chain seq x y z
N MET A 1 -21.33 8.06 54.20
CA MET A 1 -21.79 8.92 53.09
C MET A 1 -20.66 9.60 52.33
N LYS A 2 -19.66 10.22 52.98
CA LYS A 2 -18.51 10.85 52.29
C LYS A 2 -17.57 9.89 51.52
N LYS A 3 -17.41 8.64 51.98
CA LYS A 3 -16.57 7.64 51.31
C LYS A 3 -17.17 7.08 50.01
N ILE A 4 -18.51 7.06 49.89
CA ILE A 4 -19.22 6.55 48.71
C ILE A 4 -19.11 7.54 47.53
N ILE A 5 -19.07 8.85 47.84
CA ILE A 5 -18.91 9.92 46.85
C ILE A 5 -17.49 9.88 46.23
N PHE A 6 -16.46 9.54 47.02
CA PHE A 6 -15.10 9.44 46.51
C PHE A 6 -14.85 8.21 45.61
N THR A 7 -15.57 7.10 45.82
CA THR A 7 -15.45 5.91 44.97
C THR A 7 -16.08 6.06 43.58
N LEU A 8 -17.13 6.88 43.44
CA LEU A 8 -17.75 7.13 42.12
C LEU A 8 -16.91 8.06 41.23
N ALA A 9 -16.09 8.94 41.83
CA ALA A 9 -15.18 9.81 41.09
C ALA A 9 -13.96 9.07 40.51
N ALA A 10 -13.58 7.93 41.08
CA ALA A 10 -12.43 7.14 40.61
C ALA A 10 -12.74 6.24 39.41
N ILE A 11 -14.02 5.94 39.14
CA ILE A 11 -14.44 5.05 38.04
C ILE A 11 -14.83 5.85 36.78
N GLY A 12 -15.19 7.13 36.92
CA GLY A 12 -15.57 7.99 35.79
C GLY A 12 -14.42 8.55 34.94
N GLY A 13 -13.16 8.40 35.38
CA GLY A 13 -12.01 9.11 34.80
C GLY A 13 -11.23 8.39 33.70
N VAL A 14 -11.53 7.12 33.38
CA VAL A 14 -10.64 6.29 32.55
C VAL A 14 -11.08 6.17 31.07
N MET A 15 -12.26 6.70 30.70
CA MET A 15 -12.85 6.45 29.37
C MET A 15 -12.68 7.58 28.33
N ILE A 16 -11.71 8.47 28.47
CA ILE A 16 -11.46 9.56 27.50
C ILE A 16 -10.00 9.54 27.02
N GLY A 17 -9.55 8.42 26.47
CA GLY A 17 -8.19 8.30 25.91
C GLY A 17 -8.09 7.50 24.62
N ALA A 18 -9.20 6.93 24.12
CA ALA A 18 -9.18 5.98 23.00
C ALA A 18 -9.95 6.51 21.80
N ALA A 19 -9.56 7.66 21.23
CA ALA A 19 -10.20 8.14 20.01
C ALA A 19 -9.35 9.10 19.17
N MET A 20 -8.02 8.97 19.14
CA MET A 20 -7.20 9.79 18.22
C MET A 20 -6.03 8.99 17.64
N ILE A 21 -6.29 7.78 17.10
CA ILE A 21 -5.41 7.26 16.06
C ILE A 21 -5.79 8.01 14.79
N GLY A 22 -5.23 9.22 14.66
CA GLY A 22 -5.35 10.01 13.44
C GLY A 22 -4.97 9.14 12.26
N ALA A 23 -5.91 8.97 11.33
CA ALA A 23 -5.59 8.57 9.97
C ALA A 23 -4.65 9.64 9.42
N LYS A 24 -3.34 9.45 9.62
CA LYS A 24 -2.36 10.18 8.84
C LYS A 24 -2.64 9.75 7.40
N ASP A 25 -3.17 10.68 6.60
CA ASP A 25 -3.13 10.60 5.15
C ASP A 25 -1.67 10.40 4.76
N ARG A 26 -1.23 9.15 4.73
CA ARG A 26 0.03 8.78 4.14
C ARG A 26 -0.19 9.07 2.67
N ALA A 27 0.36 10.20 2.20
CA ALA A 27 0.41 10.52 0.79
C ALA A 27 0.80 9.23 0.04
N ILE A 28 -0.14 8.70 -0.76
CA ILE A 28 0.04 7.42 -1.43
C ILE A 28 1.24 7.59 -2.36
N ASN A 29 2.29 6.81 -2.13
CA ASN A 29 3.44 6.81 -3.01
C ASN A 29 2.99 6.26 -4.37
N LYS A 30 2.84 7.15 -5.35
CA LYS A 30 2.38 6.81 -6.70
C LYS A 30 3.49 6.21 -7.57
N GLY A 31 4.73 6.09 -7.08
CA GLY A 31 5.87 5.62 -7.85
C GLY A 31 6.22 6.56 -9.02
N ALA A 32 7.11 6.07 -9.90
CA ALA A 32 7.51 6.81 -11.10
C ALA A 32 6.37 6.93 -12.11
N GLU A 33 6.38 8.00 -12.90
CA GLU A 33 5.41 8.23 -13.98
C GLU A 33 5.58 7.21 -15.11
N ILE A 34 6.83 6.92 -15.48
CA ILE A 34 7.24 5.90 -16.44
C ILE A 34 8.14 4.90 -15.72
N ILE A 35 7.86 3.61 -15.88
CA ILE A 35 8.68 2.52 -15.37
C ILE A 35 9.39 1.86 -16.55
N LEU A 36 10.71 1.71 -16.48
CA LEU A 36 11.47 0.94 -17.46
C LEU A 36 11.45 -0.54 -17.08
N ILE A 37 10.86 -1.38 -17.91
CA ILE A 37 10.82 -2.83 -17.72
C ILE A 37 11.79 -3.47 -18.72
N ASN A 38 12.74 -4.24 -18.20
CA ASN A 38 13.73 -4.93 -19.04
C ASN A 38 13.04 -5.95 -19.98
N GLY A 39 13.23 -5.76 -21.28
CA GLY A 39 12.65 -6.60 -22.34
C GLY A 39 13.41 -7.91 -22.57
N GLY A 40 14.54 -8.11 -21.90
CA GLY A 40 15.46 -9.23 -22.15
C GLY A 40 16.04 -9.16 -23.57
N LYS A 41 15.67 -10.13 -24.41
CA LYS A 41 16.08 -10.16 -25.83
C LYS A 41 15.28 -9.17 -26.69
N ALA A 42 14.13 -8.71 -26.20
CA ALA A 42 13.36 -7.65 -26.84
C ALA A 42 13.83 -6.27 -26.33
N ARG A 43 13.30 -5.21 -26.94
CA ARG A 43 13.56 -3.84 -26.48
C ARG A 43 12.92 -3.62 -25.10
N ASP A 44 13.55 -2.76 -24.30
CA ASP A 44 13.00 -2.34 -23.04
C ASP A 44 11.65 -1.62 -23.22
N ILE A 45 10.76 -1.80 -22.25
CA ILE A 45 9.40 -1.29 -22.28
C ILE A 45 9.32 -0.08 -21.38
N HIS A 46 8.93 1.06 -21.95
CA HIS A 46 8.61 2.28 -21.21
C HIS A 46 7.14 2.22 -20.78
N PHE A 47 6.88 1.65 -19.60
CA PHE A 47 5.53 1.46 -19.09
C PHE A 47 4.98 2.76 -18.49
N PRO A 48 3.89 3.34 -19.04
CA PRO A 48 3.34 4.61 -18.57
C PRO A 48 2.47 4.42 -17.33
N HIS A 49 3.11 4.23 -16.18
CA HIS A 49 2.49 3.85 -14.92
C HIS A 49 1.46 4.88 -14.43
N ARG A 50 1.76 6.18 -14.48
CA ARG A 50 0.80 7.22 -14.04
C ARG A 50 -0.48 7.21 -14.87
N ARG A 51 -0.36 7.04 -16.19
CA ARG A 51 -1.53 6.95 -17.08
C ARG A 51 -2.44 5.79 -16.71
N HIS A 52 -1.88 4.67 -16.29
CA HIS A 52 -2.67 3.53 -15.82
C HIS A 52 -3.35 3.85 -14.47
N GLN A 53 -2.64 4.49 -13.53
CA GLN A 53 -3.23 4.92 -12.26
C GLN A 53 -4.41 5.88 -12.48
N ASP A 54 -4.26 6.86 -13.38
CA ASP A 54 -5.30 7.85 -13.67
C ASP A 54 -6.51 7.20 -14.35
N SER A 55 -6.30 6.17 -15.17
CA SER A 55 -7.37 5.46 -15.88
C SER A 55 -8.07 4.39 -15.04
N LEU A 56 -7.37 3.69 -14.16
CA LEU A 56 -7.88 2.52 -13.43
C LEU A 56 -8.22 2.82 -11.98
N SER A 57 -7.58 3.83 -11.38
CA SER A 57 -7.76 4.33 -10.00
C SER A 57 -7.59 3.31 -8.85
N ASP A 58 -7.52 2.00 -9.12
CA ASP A 58 -7.26 0.96 -8.14
C ASP A 58 -5.87 0.34 -8.33
N CYS A 59 -5.01 0.50 -7.32
CA CYS A 59 -3.66 -0.03 -7.29
C CYS A 59 -3.61 -1.57 -7.26
N LYS A 60 -4.65 -2.23 -6.72
CA LYS A 60 -4.65 -3.68 -6.51
C LYS A 60 -4.78 -4.47 -7.80
N ILE A 61 -5.43 -3.91 -8.81
CA ILE A 61 -5.59 -4.52 -10.14
C ILE A 61 -4.26 -5.06 -10.68
N CYS A 62 -3.18 -4.31 -10.46
CA CYS A 62 -1.83 -4.75 -10.84
C CYS A 62 -1.05 -5.33 -9.66
N HIS A 63 -1.11 -4.70 -8.48
CA HIS A 63 -0.18 -5.01 -7.39
C HIS A 63 -0.50 -6.27 -6.60
N ASP A 64 -1.68 -6.86 -6.80
CA ASP A 64 -1.96 -8.23 -6.32
C ASP A 64 -1.18 -9.28 -7.15
N LEU A 65 -0.81 -8.96 -8.39
CA LEU A 65 -0.06 -9.84 -9.30
C LEU A 65 1.43 -9.48 -9.36
N PHE A 66 1.74 -8.18 -9.33
CA PHE A 66 3.08 -7.63 -9.48
C PHE A 66 3.38 -6.71 -8.29
N PRO A 67 4.10 -7.19 -7.25
CA PRO A 67 4.43 -6.39 -6.08
C PRO A 67 5.03 -5.04 -6.47
N ALA A 68 4.61 -3.99 -5.77
CA ALA A 68 5.06 -2.60 -5.97
C ALA A 68 6.49 -2.36 -5.46
N GLU A 69 7.42 -3.23 -5.86
CA GLU A 69 8.81 -3.28 -5.42
C GLU A 69 9.73 -3.32 -6.64
N ALA A 70 10.86 -2.62 -6.57
CA ALA A 70 11.83 -2.61 -7.65
C ALA A 70 12.37 -4.03 -7.88
N GLY A 71 12.39 -4.47 -9.15
CA GLY A 71 12.89 -5.79 -9.52
C GLY A 71 11.91 -6.95 -9.32
N SER A 72 10.68 -6.71 -8.83
CA SER A 72 9.68 -7.76 -8.58
C SER A 72 9.38 -8.62 -9.82
N ILE A 73 9.32 -8.02 -11.01
CA ILE A 73 9.12 -8.75 -12.28
C ILE A 73 10.29 -9.71 -12.57
N THR A 74 11.53 -9.28 -12.31
CA THR A 74 12.72 -10.12 -12.51
C THR A 74 12.71 -11.30 -11.55
N GLU A 75 12.39 -11.03 -10.28
CA GLU A 75 12.28 -12.05 -9.24
C GLU A 75 11.18 -13.07 -9.54
N LEU A 76 10.00 -12.60 -9.95
CA LEU A 76 8.89 -13.47 -10.34
C LEU A 76 9.21 -14.34 -11.57
N LYS A 77 10.03 -13.85 -12.51
CA LYS A 77 10.57 -14.67 -13.61
C LYS A 77 11.54 -15.73 -13.11
N ALA A 78 12.46 -15.37 -12.21
CA ALA A 78 13.44 -16.29 -11.63
C ALA A 78 12.75 -17.41 -10.83
N GLN A 79 11.68 -17.08 -10.11
CA GLN A 79 10.83 -18.05 -9.38
C GLN A 79 9.95 -18.91 -10.30
N GLY A 80 9.95 -18.70 -11.62
CA GLY A 80 9.08 -19.42 -12.55
C GLY A 80 7.59 -19.07 -12.44
N LYS A 81 7.23 -18.02 -11.69
CA LYS A 81 5.84 -17.56 -11.50
C LYS A 81 5.32 -16.76 -12.69
N LEU A 82 6.21 -16.22 -13.53
CA LEU A 82 5.86 -15.58 -14.79
C LEU A 82 6.32 -16.44 -15.96
N LYS A 83 5.36 -16.86 -16.79
CA LYS A 83 5.64 -17.58 -18.03
C LYS A 83 5.78 -16.58 -19.17
N LYS A 84 6.65 -16.92 -20.14
CA LYS A 84 6.70 -16.20 -21.41
C LYS A 84 5.35 -16.36 -22.11
N ASN A 85 4.68 -15.25 -22.42
CA ASN A 85 3.54 -15.30 -23.33
C ASN A 85 4.06 -15.49 -24.77
N ARG A 86 3.37 -16.31 -25.55
CA ARG A 86 3.82 -16.86 -26.84
C ARG A 86 4.14 -15.78 -27.86
#